data_AF-A0A1V6KAR2-F1
#
_entry.id   AF-A0A1V6KAR2-F1
#
_cell.length_a   1.000
_cell.length_b   1.000
_cell.length_c   1.000
_cell.angle_alpha   90.00
_cell.angle_beta   90.00
_cell.angle_gamma   90.00
#
_symmetry.space_group_name_H-M   'P 1'
#
loop_
_entity.id
_entity.type
_entity.pdbx_description
1 polymer ?
#
loop_
_entity_poly.entity_id
_entity_poly.type
_entity_poly.pdbx_seq_one_letter_code
_entity_poly.pdbx_strand_id
1 'polypeptide(L)'
;MNLILEKFTVLGSFGPVIFFLLRLLPYTLMWALFTFLYIFMPNTQVKFSVGLIAGIITGTIFQVVEWAYITFQIGVAQYNAIYGSFAALPLFLAWLQLSWLIVLYGAELSFAYQNVETYEFEPDALAASHRLRTLLSLRITHHLVQRFVRGEKPATARDISNQLEIPIRFVNEILFNLVKSDILSMARTEGSEEQGYQPARDVSTLTVQYVIGAMDKRGLNQTPFTQSPEFAALSASLETFDQTMARQPENKLLKDL
;
A
#
# COMPACT_ATOMS: atom_id res chain seq x y z
N MET A 1 10.62 49.76 -43.00
CA MET A 1 11.85 49.28 -42.33
C MET A 1 11.68 49.13 -40.82
N ASN A 2 11.05 50.08 -40.12
CA ASN A 2 10.91 50.05 -38.65
C ASN A 2 10.03 48.90 -38.09
N LEU A 3 9.02 48.44 -38.83
CA LEU A 3 8.13 47.35 -38.38
C LEU A 3 8.81 45.96 -38.36
N ILE A 4 9.84 45.77 -39.19
CA ILE A 4 10.64 44.53 -39.22
C ILE A 4 11.68 44.57 -38.08
N LEU A 5 12.26 45.73 -37.81
CA LEU A 5 13.18 45.94 -36.70
C LEU A 5 12.50 45.74 -35.34
N GLU A 6 11.24 46.19 -35.17
CA GLU A 6 10.47 45.96 -33.93
C GLU A 6 10.18 44.47 -33.65
N LYS A 7 9.83 43.69 -34.69
CA LYS A 7 9.64 42.25 -34.56
C LYS A 7 10.93 41.52 -34.18
N PHE A 8 12.08 41.98 -34.70
CA PHE A 8 13.40 41.45 -34.34
C PHE A 8 13.82 41.83 -32.91
N THR A 9 13.49 43.03 -32.42
CA THR A 9 13.78 43.44 -31.04
C THR A 9 12.89 42.72 -30.02
N VAL A 10 11.62 42.48 -30.34
CA VAL A 10 10.72 41.69 -29.48
C VAL A 10 11.18 40.23 -29.42
N LEU A 11 11.52 39.62 -30.55
CA LEU A 11 12.09 38.27 -30.60
C LEU A 11 13.45 38.18 -29.90
N GLY A 12 14.27 39.23 -30.00
CA GLY A 12 15.54 39.37 -29.26
C GLY A 12 15.35 39.48 -27.75
N SER A 13 14.28 40.16 -27.29
CA SER A 13 13.97 40.30 -25.87
C SER A 13 13.36 39.03 -25.26
N PHE A 14 12.64 38.22 -26.05
CA PHE A 14 12.14 36.89 -25.66
C PHE A 14 13.16 35.76 -25.88
N GLY A 15 14.23 36.01 -26.64
CA GLY A 15 15.30 35.05 -26.90
C GLY A 15 15.82 34.36 -25.63
N PRO A 16 16.22 35.10 -24.58
CA PRO A 16 16.71 34.50 -23.33
C PRO A 16 15.69 33.56 -22.66
N VAL A 17 14.40 33.90 -22.71
CA VAL A 17 13.32 33.08 -22.13
C VAL A 17 13.12 31.80 -22.95
N ILE A 18 13.15 31.91 -24.28
CA ILE A 18 13.04 30.76 -25.19
C ILE A 18 14.24 29.82 -25.02
N PHE A 19 15.47 30.35 -24.95
CA PHE A 19 16.67 29.55 -24.70
C PHE A 19 16.65 28.89 -23.32
N PHE A 20 16.13 29.58 -22.30
CA PHE A 20 15.93 29.01 -20.97
C PHE A 20 14.91 27.86 -20.99
N LEU A 21 13.75 28.05 -21.63
CA LEU A 21 12.72 27.01 -21.80
C LEU A 21 13.26 25.80 -22.56
N LEU A 22 13.99 26.01 -23.65
CA LEU A 22 14.61 24.93 -24.42
C LEU A 22 15.65 24.16 -23.60
N ARG A 23 16.39 24.86 -22.72
CA ARG A 23 17.33 24.22 -21.79
C ARG A 23 16.62 23.45 -20.69
N LEU A 24 15.43 23.91 -20.27
CA LEU A 24 14.62 23.24 -19.24
C LEU A 24 13.85 22.02 -19.77
N LEU A 25 13.54 22.03 -21.07
CA LEU A 25 12.73 21.02 -21.75
C LEU A 25 13.15 19.56 -21.50
N PRO A 26 14.44 19.16 -21.68
CA PRO A 26 14.85 17.77 -21.41
C PRO A 26 14.62 17.36 -19.95
N TYR A 27 14.78 18.30 -19.02
CA TYR A 27 14.57 18.01 -17.60
C TYR A 27 13.09 17.78 -17.29
N THR A 28 12.21 18.62 -17.84
CA THR A 28 10.75 18.48 -17.66
C THR A 28 10.20 17.23 -18.34
N LEU A 29 10.74 16.83 -19.48
CA LEU A 29 10.37 15.59 -20.16
C LEU A 29 10.72 14.36 -19.32
N MET A 30 11.90 14.35 -18.69
CA MET A 30 12.28 13.27 -17.77
C MET A 30 11.35 13.22 -16.55
N TRP A 31 11.04 14.35 -15.92
CA TRP A 31 10.07 14.38 -14.82
C TRP A 31 8.71 13.85 -15.25
N ALA A 32 8.22 14.25 -16.42
CA ALA A 32 6.96 13.78 -16.98
C ALA A 32 6.99 12.27 -17.27
N LEU A 33 8.10 11.74 -17.80
CA LEU A 33 8.28 10.32 -18.08
C LEU A 33 8.24 9.49 -16.79
N PHE A 34 9.01 9.87 -15.76
CA PHE A 34 9.00 9.16 -14.49
C PHE A 34 7.64 9.27 -13.79
N THR A 35 7.00 10.45 -13.82
CA THR A 35 5.64 10.64 -13.31
C THR A 35 4.65 9.70 -14.01
N PHE A 36 4.70 9.65 -15.33
CA PHE A 36 3.87 8.74 -16.13
C PHE A 36 4.13 7.28 -15.76
N LEU A 37 5.40 6.88 -15.66
CA LEU A 37 5.80 5.53 -15.29
C LEU A 37 5.22 5.15 -13.92
N TYR A 38 5.33 6.02 -12.91
CA TYR A 38 4.84 5.72 -11.56
C TYR A 38 3.33 5.75 -11.40
N ILE A 39 2.61 6.43 -12.29
CA ILE A 39 1.15 6.48 -12.24
C ILE A 39 0.53 5.31 -13.04
N PHE A 40 1.10 4.98 -14.21
CA PHE A 40 0.49 4.06 -15.15
C PHE A 40 1.03 2.62 -15.09
N MET A 41 2.28 2.42 -14.67
CA MET A 41 2.89 1.08 -14.63
C MET A 41 2.40 0.23 -13.45
N PRO A 42 2.17 0.76 -12.24
CA PRO A 42 1.77 -0.07 -11.11
C PRO A 42 0.38 -0.68 -11.27
N ASN A 43 0.18 -1.88 -10.72
CA ASN A 43 -1.14 -2.52 -10.63
C ASN A 43 -2.02 -1.96 -9.47
N THR A 44 -1.79 -0.70 -9.10
CA THR A 44 -2.43 -0.04 -7.97
C THR A 44 -2.71 1.41 -8.33
N GLN A 45 -3.79 1.99 -7.79
CA GLN A 45 -4.13 3.39 -8.07
C GLN A 45 -3.20 4.34 -7.31
N VAL A 46 -2.34 5.02 -8.05
CA VAL A 46 -1.43 6.04 -7.50
C VAL A 46 -2.04 7.43 -7.65
N LYS A 47 -2.07 8.20 -6.55
CA LYS A 47 -2.56 9.59 -6.60
C LYS A 47 -1.61 10.43 -7.46
N PHE A 48 -2.14 11.24 -8.38
CA PHE A 48 -1.33 12.05 -9.31
C PHE A 48 -0.31 12.96 -8.59
N SER A 49 -0.70 13.58 -7.47
CA SER A 49 0.20 14.43 -6.68
C SER A 49 1.41 13.67 -6.16
N VAL A 50 1.23 12.42 -5.74
CA VAL A 50 2.31 11.56 -5.24
C VAL A 50 3.22 11.13 -6.38
N GLY A 51 2.64 10.67 -7.50
CA GLY A 51 3.40 10.30 -8.69
C GLY A 51 4.23 11.46 -9.26
N LEU A 52 3.71 12.70 -9.20
CA LEU A 52 4.42 13.89 -9.64
C LEU A 52 5.62 14.22 -8.75
N ILE A 53 5.46 14.18 -7.42
CA ILE A 53 6.55 14.43 -6.47
C ILE A 53 7.65 13.38 -6.64
N ALA A 54 7.28 12.10 -6.69
CA ALA A 54 8.22 11.02 -6.93
C ALA A 54 8.91 11.17 -8.30
N GLY A 55 8.16 11.51 -9.36
CA GLY A 55 8.70 11.73 -10.70
C GLY A 55 9.70 12.88 -10.79
N ILE A 56 9.46 13.99 -10.08
CA ILE A 56 10.40 15.12 -10.02
C ILE A 56 11.69 14.69 -9.30
N ILE A 57 11.56 14.11 -8.10
CA ILE A 57 12.72 13.69 -7.29
C ILE A 57 13.56 12.68 -8.07
N THR A 58 12.93 11.64 -8.60
CA THR A 58 13.64 10.59 -9.32
C THR A 58 14.22 11.07 -10.63
N GLY A 59 13.49 11.89 -11.40
CA GLY A 59 14.04 12.44 -12.64
C GLY A 59 15.22 13.38 -12.38
N THR A 60 15.22 14.15 -11.28
CA THR A 60 16.39 14.93 -10.88
C THR A 60 17.58 14.04 -10.51
N ILE A 61 17.36 12.96 -9.74
CA ILE A 61 18.43 11.98 -9.43
C ILE A 61 18.98 11.37 -10.72
N PHE A 62 18.10 10.97 -11.63
CA PHE A 62 18.48 10.37 -12.91
C PHE A 62 19.38 11.32 -13.72
N GLN A 63 19.03 12.60 -13.80
CA GLN A 63 19.81 13.61 -14.54
C GLN A 63 21.20 13.84 -13.92
N VAL A 64 21.29 13.89 -12.59
CA VAL A 64 22.58 14.05 -11.88
C VAL A 64 23.48 12.84 -12.16
N VAL A 65 22.89 11.64 -12.11
CA VAL A 65 23.60 10.40 -12.37
C VAL A 65 24.00 10.27 -13.84
N GLU A 66 23.14 10.66 -14.77
CA GLU A 66 23.44 10.73 -16.22
C GLU A 66 24.64 11.62 -16.49
N TRP A 67 24.64 12.82 -15.92
CA TRP A 67 25.75 13.75 -16.06
C TRP A 67 27.06 13.18 -15.49
N ALA A 68 27.00 12.55 -14.31
CA ALA A 68 28.17 11.93 -13.69
C ALA A 68 28.70 10.75 -14.54
N TYR A 69 27.80 9.91 -15.06
CA TYR A 69 28.14 8.77 -15.89
C TYR A 69 28.78 9.20 -17.21
N ILE A 70 28.21 10.18 -17.91
CA ILE A 70 28.78 10.71 -19.16
C ILE A 70 30.17 11.29 -18.92
N THR A 71 30.33 12.09 -17.86
CA THR A 71 31.62 12.70 -17.51
C THR A 71 32.67 11.63 -17.20
N PHE A 72 32.30 10.61 -16.44
CA PHE A 72 33.17 9.47 -16.12
C PHE A 72 33.54 8.67 -17.38
N GLN A 73 32.56 8.36 -18.23
CA GLN A 73 32.78 7.61 -19.48
C GLN A 73 33.75 8.34 -20.42
N ILE A 74 33.61 9.66 -20.57
CA ILE A 74 34.53 10.47 -21.38
C ILE A 74 35.95 10.40 -20.81
N GLY A 75 36.11 10.52 -19.50
CA GLY A 75 37.42 10.41 -18.83
C GLY A 75 38.08 9.04 -19.06
N VAL A 76 37.34 7.95 -18.85
CA VAL A 76 37.84 6.58 -19.04
C VAL A 76 38.23 6.31 -20.50
N ALA A 77 37.44 6.81 -21.45
CA ALA A 77 37.71 6.65 -22.89
C ALA A 77 38.99 7.40 -23.33
N GLN A 78 39.32 8.54 -22.71
CA GLN A 78 40.52 9.32 -23.02
C GLN A 78 41.81 8.70 -22.48
N TYR A 79 41.76 8.00 -21.34
CA TYR A 79 42.96 7.48 -20.67
C TYR A 79 43.48 6.13 -21.24
N ASN A 80 42.66 5.34 -21.94
CA ASN A 80 43.09 4.03 -22.48
C ASN A 80 42.37 3.66 -23.79
N ALA A 81 42.81 4.22 -24.93
CA ALA A 81 42.17 3.98 -26.25
C ALA A 81 42.09 2.49 -26.67
N ILE A 82 43.00 1.63 -26.17
CA ILE A 82 43.00 0.19 -26.46
C ILE A 82 42.00 -0.58 -25.59
N TYR A 83 41.81 -0.15 -24.32
CA TYR A 83 40.86 -0.78 -23.38
C TYR A 83 39.48 -0.12 -23.38
N GLY A 84 39.33 1.08 -23.97
CA GLY A 84 38.07 1.84 -24.01
C GLY A 84 36.95 1.09 -24.73
N SER A 85 37.24 0.39 -25.83
CA SER A 85 36.26 -0.44 -26.54
C SER A 85 35.81 -1.65 -25.71
N PHE A 86 36.71 -2.26 -24.94
CA PHE A 86 36.37 -3.37 -24.04
C PHE A 86 35.57 -2.89 -22.82
N ALA A 87 35.87 -1.69 -22.31
CA ALA A 87 35.16 -1.07 -21.19
C ALA A 87 33.72 -0.65 -21.51
N ALA A 88 33.36 -0.52 -22.80
CA ALA A 88 32.03 -0.10 -23.22
C ALA A 88 30.92 -1.03 -22.69
N LEU A 89 31.12 -2.35 -22.73
CA LEU A 89 30.13 -3.33 -22.28
C LEU A 89 29.94 -3.29 -20.74
N PRO A 90 30.99 -3.38 -19.90
CA PRO A 90 30.86 -3.21 -18.46
C PRO A 90 30.25 -1.86 -18.04
N LEU A 91 30.65 -0.76 -18.69
CA LEU A 91 30.10 0.57 -18.40
C LEU A 91 28.61 0.64 -18.74
N PHE A 92 28.21 0.10 -19.89
CA PHE A 92 26.80 0.01 -20.28
C PHE A 92 25.98 -0.82 -19.27
N LEU A 93 26.51 -1.96 -18.80
CA LEU A 93 25.84 -2.76 -17.78
C LEU A 93 25.71 -2.01 -16.45
N ALA A 94 26.73 -1.26 -16.04
CA ALA A 94 26.68 -0.41 -14.85
C ALA A 94 25.65 0.71 -15.01
N TRP A 95 25.58 1.34 -16.19
CA TRP A 95 24.57 2.35 -16.51
C TRP A 95 23.15 1.79 -16.43
N LEU A 96 22.92 0.62 -17.02
CA LEU A 96 21.63 -0.06 -16.99
C LEU A 96 21.24 -0.40 -15.55
N GLN A 97 22.16 -0.98 -14.78
CA GLN A 97 21.93 -1.31 -13.37
C GLN A 97 21.54 -0.07 -12.56
N LEU A 98 22.28 1.03 -12.72
CA LEU A 98 22.05 2.26 -12.00
C LEU A 98 20.74 2.92 -12.41
N SER A 99 20.42 2.91 -13.70
CA SER A 99 19.15 3.41 -14.25
C SER A 99 17.95 2.66 -13.64
N TRP A 100 18.00 1.32 -13.61
CA TRP A 100 16.94 0.52 -13.00
C TRP A 100 16.84 0.70 -11.50
N LEU A 101 17.96 0.84 -10.79
CA LEU A 101 17.96 1.14 -9.37
C LEU A 101 17.23 2.47 -9.10
N ILE A 102 17.50 3.51 -9.90
CA ILE A 102 16.83 4.81 -9.79
C ILE A 102 15.33 4.68 -10.06
N VAL A 103 14.94 3.94 -11.11
CA VAL A 103 13.53 3.67 -11.43
C VAL A 103 12.83 3.00 -10.24
N LEU A 104 13.41 1.94 -9.69
CA LEU A 104 12.86 1.18 -8.55
C LEU A 104 12.79 2.04 -7.29
N TYR A 105 13.83 2.83 -7.01
CA TYR A 105 13.86 3.77 -5.90
C TYR A 105 12.71 4.78 -5.97
N GLY A 106 12.43 5.34 -7.15
CA GLY A 106 11.29 6.24 -7.31
C GLY A 106 9.93 5.57 -7.18
N ALA A 107 9.81 4.31 -7.60
CA ALA A 107 8.58 3.53 -7.40
C ALA A 107 8.34 3.28 -5.90
N GLU A 108 9.39 2.91 -5.16
CA GLU A 108 9.35 2.75 -3.70
C GLU A 108 9.04 4.09 -3.01
N LEU A 109 9.63 5.19 -3.46
CA LEU A 109 9.35 6.53 -2.94
C LEU A 109 7.89 6.95 -3.16
N SER A 110 7.34 6.69 -4.35
CA SER A 110 5.92 6.94 -4.65
C SER A 110 5.01 6.11 -3.74
N PHE A 111 5.36 4.84 -3.53
CA PHE A 111 4.63 3.98 -2.61
C PHE A 111 4.72 4.47 -1.16
N ALA A 112 5.92 4.80 -0.68
CA ALA A 112 6.15 5.28 0.67
C ALA A 112 5.40 6.59 0.92
N TYR A 113 5.49 7.55 0.00
CA TYR A 113 4.82 8.85 0.12
C TYR A 113 3.28 8.72 0.08
N GLN A 114 2.75 7.76 -0.69
CA GLN A 114 1.32 7.48 -0.71
C GLN A 114 0.82 6.81 0.59
N ASN A 115 1.69 6.08 1.30
CA ASN A 115 1.34 5.26 2.47
C ASN A 115 2.02 5.76 3.76
N VAL A 116 2.44 7.03 3.84
CA VAL A 116 3.13 7.59 5.03
C VAL A 116 2.31 7.42 6.31
N GLU A 117 0.99 7.63 6.24
CA GLU A 117 0.07 7.44 7.39
C GLU A 117 -0.04 5.97 7.83
N THR A 118 0.41 5.02 7.00
CA THR A 118 0.38 3.58 7.26
C THR A 118 1.73 3.03 7.76
N TYR A 119 2.85 3.69 7.45
CA TYR A 119 4.19 3.13 7.63
C TYR A 119 4.69 3.15 9.08
N GLU A 120 4.24 4.09 9.92
CA GLU A 120 4.74 4.24 11.30
C GLU A 120 4.39 3.07 12.25
N PHE A 121 3.52 2.13 11.84
CA PHE A 121 3.03 1.07 12.74
C PHE A 121 3.25 -0.38 12.24
N GLU A 122 4.06 -0.57 11.19
CA GLU A 122 4.39 -1.88 10.63
C GLU A 122 5.07 -2.86 11.63
N PRO A 123 6.03 -2.44 12.47
CA PRO A 123 6.67 -3.35 13.42
C PRO A 123 5.72 -3.83 14.52
N ASP A 124 4.83 -2.94 14.99
CA ASP A 124 3.90 -3.22 16.08
C ASP A 124 2.77 -4.17 15.63
N ALA A 125 2.33 -4.08 14.38
CA ALA A 125 1.36 -5.01 13.81
C ALA A 125 1.91 -6.45 13.73
N LEU A 126 3.21 -6.62 13.42
CA LEU A 126 3.87 -7.93 13.41
C LEU A 126 4.10 -8.48 14.83
N ALA A 127 4.38 -7.60 15.80
CA ALA A 127 4.57 -7.96 17.21
C ALA A 127 3.26 -8.14 18.00
N ALA A 128 2.11 -7.83 17.40
CA ALA A 128 0.83 -7.86 18.09
C ALA A 128 0.49 -9.25 18.63
N SER A 129 0.35 -9.33 19.96
CA SER A 129 -0.07 -10.55 20.66
C SER A 129 -1.43 -11.05 20.16
N HIS A 130 -1.68 -12.35 20.33
CA HIS A 130 -2.97 -12.97 20.00
C HIS A 130 -4.14 -12.21 20.64
N ARG A 131 -4.01 -11.82 21.91
CA ARG A 131 -5.05 -11.08 22.65
C ARG A 131 -5.38 -9.73 22.01
N LEU A 132 -4.38 -9.01 21.54
CA LEU A 132 -4.58 -7.72 20.86
C LEU A 132 -5.30 -7.93 19.52
N ARG A 133 -4.89 -8.95 18.74
CA ARG A 133 -5.57 -9.33 17.49
C ARG A 133 -7.05 -9.65 17.71
N THR A 134 -7.36 -10.42 18.75
CA THR A 134 -8.74 -10.72 19.14
C THR A 134 -9.52 -9.46 19.50
N LEU A 135 -8.96 -8.58 20.33
CA LEU A 135 -9.62 -7.34 20.76
C LEU A 135 -9.91 -6.41 19.58
N LEU A 136 -8.96 -6.26 18.65
CA LEU A 136 -9.15 -5.44 17.46
C LEU A 136 -10.14 -6.07 16.48
N SER A 137 -10.18 -7.40 16.36
CA SER A 137 -11.18 -8.11 15.57
C SER A 137 -12.58 -7.87 16.11
N LEU A 138 -12.75 -7.91 17.43
CA LEU A 138 -14.00 -7.55 18.10
C LEU A 138 -14.34 -6.07 17.89
N ARG A 139 -13.37 -5.16 18.00
CA ARG A 139 -13.57 -3.72 17.80
C ARG A 139 -14.00 -3.39 16.37
N ILE A 140 -13.35 -3.98 15.37
CA ILE A 140 -13.71 -3.82 13.95
C ILE A 140 -15.11 -4.39 13.70
N THR A 141 -15.40 -5.60 14.19
CA THR A 141 -16.71 -6.22 14.02
C THR A 141 -17.81 -5.38 14.69
N HIS A 142 -17.58 -4.92 15.91
CA HIS A 142 -18.48 -4.04 16.65
C HIS A 142 -18.76 -2.74 15.88
N HIS A 143 -17.72 -2.08 15.38
CA HIS A 143 -17.86 -0.87 14.58
C HIS A 143 -18.72 -1.10 13.33
N LEU A 144 -18.45 -2.18 12.58
CA LEU A 144 -19.23 -2.53 11.38
C LEU A 144 -20.67 -2.90 11.70
N VAL A 145 -20.90 -3.59 12.83
CA VAL A 145 -22.25 -3.91 13.32
C VAL A 145 -23.02 -2.63 13.65
N GLN A 146 -22.41 -1.67 14.36
CA GLN A 146 -23.07 -0.40 14.68
C GLN A 146 -23.42 0.38 13.41
N ARG A 147 -22.51 0.47 12.44
CA ARG A 147 -22.76 1.14 11.15
C ARG A 147 -23.88 0.46 10.38
N PHE A 148 -23.91 -0.87 10.36
CA PHE A 148 -24.96 -1.64 9.71
C PHE A 148 -26.34 -1.42 10.36
N VAL A 149 -26.42 -1.43 11.70
CA VAL A 149 -27.66 -1.16 12.43
C VAL A 149 -28.18 0.27 12.17
N ARG A 150 -27.28 1.24 11.96
CA ARG A 150 -27.64 2.62 11.61
C ARG A 150 -28.01 2.81 10.13
N GLY A 151 -27.91 1.76 9.29
CA GLY A 151 -28.18 1.84 7.86
C GLY A 151 -27.12 2.64 7.09
N GLU A 152 -25.91 2.76 7.63
CA GLU A 152 -24.80 3.45 6.95
C GLU A 152 -24.22 2.59 5.82
N LYS A 153 -23.53 3.25 4.89
CA LYS A 153 -22.83 2.55 3.79
C LYS A 153 -21.70 1.64 4.33
N PRO A 154 -21.41 0.51 3.66
CA PRO A 154 -20.29 -0.35 4.01
C PRO A 154 -18.96 0.42 4.08
N ALA A 155 -18.21 0.22 5.16
CA ALA A 155 -16.94 0.88 5.40
C ALA A 155 -15.81 0.22 4.60
N THR A 156 -14.95 1.00 3.96
CA THR A 156 -13.73 0.48 3.31
C THR A 156 -12.66 0.16 4.36
N ALA A 157 -11.66 -0.64 4.00
CA ALA A 157 -10.52 -0.89 4.88
C ALA A 157 -9.83 0.42 5.30
N ARG A 158 -9.74 1.41 4.39
CA ARG A 158 -9.20 2.74 4.67
C ARG A 158 -10.04 3.52 5.67
N ASP A 159 -11.38 3.50 5.53
CA ASP A 159 -12.28 4.15 6.49
C ASP A 159 -12.09 3.57 7.90
N ILE A 160 -12.01 2.24 8.00
CA ILE A 160 -11.83 1.53 9.27
C ILE A 160 -10.47 1.87 9.88
N SER A 161 -9.40 1.87 9.06
CA SER A 161 -8.05 2.22 9.48
C SER A 161 -7.98 3.63 10.05
N ASN A 162 -8.54 4.61 9.34
CA ASN A 162 -8.54 6.01 9.75
C ASN A 162 -9.42 6.27 10.97
N GLN A 163 -10.61 5.67 11.03
CA GLN A 163 -11.56 5.92 12.13
C GLN A 163 -11.16 5.22 13.43
N LEU A 164 -10.54 4.04 13.35
CA LEU A 164 -10.13 3.27 14.53
C LEU A 164 -8.67 3.49 14.92
N GLU A 165 -7.93 4.28 14.13
CA GLU A 165 -6.48 4.52 14.25
C GLU A 165 -5.69 3.19 14.27
N ILE A 166 -6.12 2.24 13.44
CA ILE A 166 -5.48 0.93 13.28
C ILE A 166 -4.71 0.91 11.97
N PRO A 167 -3.46 0.42 11.93
CA PRO A 167 -2.67 0.37 10.70
C PRO A 167 -3.37 -0.45 9.61
N ILE A 168 -3.42 0.07 8.38
CA ILE A 168 -4.22 -0.52 7.28
C ILE A 168 -3.85 -1.98 7.00
N ARG A 169 -2.57 -2.37 7.17
CA ARG A 169 -2.15 -3.77 6.96
C ARG A 169 -2.76 -4.69 7.99
N PHE A 170 -2.87 -4.24 9.23
CA PHE A 170 -3.47 -5.01 10.30
C PHE A 170 -4.98 -5.09 10.15
N VAL A 171 -5.61 -3.99 9.73
CA VAL A 171 -7.02 -3.98 9.34
C VAL A 171 -7.28 -4.98 8.21
N ASN A 172 -6.48 -4.96 7.14
CA ASN A 172 -6.61 -5.88 6.02
C ASN A 172 -6.45 -7.35 6.44
N GLU A 173 -5.47 -7.65 7.30
CA GLU A 173 -5.28 -9.00 7.85
C GLU A 173 -6.50 -9.45 8.66
N ILE A 174 -6.99 -8.60 9.57
CA ILE A 174 -8.16 -8.90 10.40
C ILE A 174 -9.42 -9.06 9.54
N LEU A 175 -9.67 -8.15 8.60
CA LEU A 175 -10.82 -8.23 7.70
C LEU A 175 -10.79 -9.49 6.84
N PHE A 176 -9.62 -9.84 6.29
CA PHE A 176 -9.44 -11.10 5.56
C PHE A 176 -9.81 -12.29 6.45
N ASN A 177 -9.43 -12.25 7.73
CA ASN A 177 -9.73 -13.31 8.66
C ASN A 177 -11.21 -13.40 9.03
N LEU A 178 -11.85 -12.27 9.30
CA LEU A 178 -13.27 -12.18 9.62
C LEU A 178 -14.16 -12.57 8.43
N VAL A 179 -13.76 -12.23 7.20
CA VAL A 179 -14.49 -12.64 5.99
C VAL A 179 -14.40 -14.15 5.79
N LYS A 180 -13.21 -14.73 5.95
CA LYS A 180 -13.03 -16.20 5.85
C LYS A 180 -13.73 -17.00 6.95
N SER A 181 -14.05 -16.36 8.08
CA SER A 181 -14.83 -16.95 9.17
C SER A 181 -16.34 -16.69 9.02
N ASP A 182 -16.80 -16.17 7.87
CA ASP A 182 -18.20 -15.83 7.59
C ASP A 182 -18.81 -14.86 8.62
N ILE A 183 -17.99 -14.03 9.27
CA ILE A 183 -18.46 -13.00 10.20
C ILE A 183 -18.81 -11.74 9.40
N LEU A 184 -17.96 -11.40 8.42
CA LEU A 184 -18.11 -10.26 7.53
C LEU A 184 -18.23 -10.70 6.07
N SER A 185 -18.88 -9.87 5.25
CA SER A 185 -19.00 -10.04 3.81
C SER A 185 -18.54 -8.77 3.10
N MET A 186 -18.04 -8.94 1.88
CA MET A 186 -17.64 -7.83 1.02
C MET A 186 -18.87 -7.28 0.30
N ALA A 187 -19.02 -5.95 0.32
CA ALA A 187 -20.11 -5.22 -0.32
C ALA A 187 -19.56 -4.10 -1.20
N ARG A 188 -20.28 -3.76 -2.27
CA ARG A 188 -19.91 -2.62 -3.10
C ARG A 188 -20.34 -1.32 -2.41
N THR A 189 -19.43 -0.35 -2.33
CA THR A 189 -19.72 0.98 -1.81
C THR A 189 -19.95 1.93 -2.98
N GLU A 190 -21.13 2.55 -3.04
CA GLU A 190 -21.43 3.55 -4.08
C GLU A 190 -20.51 4.76 -3.97
N GLY A 191 -19.79 5.07 -5.06
CA GLY A 191 -18.88 6.21 -5.13
C GLY A 191 -17.43 5.91 -4.74
N SER A 192 -17.10 4.65 -4.42
CA SER A 192 -15.73 4.18 -4.22
C SER A 192 -15.46 2.96 -5.08
N GLU A 193 -14.27 2.87 -5.68
CA GLU A 193 -13.82 1.65 -6.35
C GLU A 193 -13.40 0.56 -5.35
N GLU A 194 -13.19 0.92 -4.08
CA GLU A 194 -12.84 -0.02 -3.03
C GLU A 194 -14.05 -0.81 -2.53
N GLN A 195 -13.80 -2.07 -2.17
CA GLN A 195 -14.79 -2.92 -1.53
C GLN A 195 -15.00 -2.49 -0.08
N GLY A 196 -16.26 -2.34 0.31
CA GLY A 196 -16.65 -2.15 1.69
C GLY A 196 -16.93 -3.48 2.39
N TYR A 197 -17.03 -3.43 3.72
CA TYR A 197 -17.29 -4.60 4.55
C TYR A 197 -18.56 -4.38 5.38
N GLN A 198 -19.34 -5.45 5.54
CA GLN A 198 -20.57 -5.46 6.34
C GLN A 198 -20.73 -6.82 7.03
N PRO A 199 -21.53 -6.93 8.11
CA PRO A 199 -21.87 -8.23 8.70
C PRO A 199 -22.41 -9.22 7.65
N ALA A 200 -21.90 -10.45 7.63
CA ALA A 200 -22.35 -11.51 6.71
C ALA A 200 -23.63 -12.21 7.20
N ARG A 201 -24.05 -11.93 8.44
CA ARG A 201 -25.13 -12.61 9.15
C ARG A 201 -25.87 -11.65 10.05
N ASP A 202 -26.93 -12.15 10.65
CA ASP A 202 -27.73 -11.39 11.61
C ASP A 202 -26.87 -10.90 12.79
N VAL A 203 -26.89 -9.57 12.97
CA VAL A 203 -26.22 -8.86 14.07
C VAL A 203 -26.72 -9.28 15.45
N SER A 204 -27.93 -9.84 15.53
CA SER A 204 -28.50 -10.39 16.75
C SER A 204 -27.83 -11.68 17.25
N THR A 205 -26.96 -12.29 16.43
CA THR A 205 -26.21 -13.51 16.77
C THR A 205 -24.73 -13.25 17.06
N LEU A 206 -24.23 -12.06 16.74
CA LEU A 206 -22.81 -11.71 16.85
C LEU A 206 -22.45 -11.33 18.29
N THR A 207 -22.23 -12.33 19.13
CA THR A 207 -21.68 -12.12 20.48
C THR A 207 -20.14 -12.11 20.48
N VAL A 208 -19.55 -11.66 21.59
CA VAL A 208 -18.10 -11.74 21.79
C VAL A 208 -17.59 -13.18 21.63
N GLN A 209 -18.22 -14.15 22.31
CA GLN A 209 -17.81 -15.56 22.22
C GLN A 209 -18.00 -16.12 20.80
N TYR A 210 -19.07 -15.72 20.10
CA TYR A 210 -19.33 -16.18 18.75
C TYR A 210 -18.19 -15.77 17.80
N VAL A 211 -17.79 -14.50 17.83
CA VAL A 211 -16.73 -13.96 16.96
C VAL A 211 -15.39 -14.64 17.25
N ILE A 212 -15.02 -14.79 18.53
CA ILE A 212 -13.78 -15.48 18.93
C ILE A 212 -13.82 -16.93 18.44
N GLY A 213 -14.89 -17.67 18.75
CA GLY A 213 -15.01 -19.08 18.38
C GLY A 213 -15.03 -19.31 16.87
N ALA A 214 -15.65 -18.42 16.10
CA ALA A 214 -15.67 -18.50 14.64
C ALA A 214 -14.29 -18.18 14.02
N MET A 215 -13.48 -17.36 14.67
CA MET A 215 -12.08 -17.14 14.27
C MET A 215 -11.19 -18.35 14.62
N ASP A 216 -11.36 -18.92 15.82
CA ASP A 216 -10.53 -20.04 16.32
C ASP A 216 -10.82 -21.36 15.59
N LYS A 217 -12.10 -21.62 15.23
CA LYS A 217 -12.51 -22.84 14.51
C LYS A 217 -12.21 -22.80 13.01
N ARG A 218 -11.46 -21.81 12.55
CA ARG A 218 -11.09 -21.70 11.14
C ARG A 218 -10.01 -22.71 10.79
N GLY A 219 -10.24 -23.44 9.69
CA GLY A 219 -9.24 -24.32 9.08
C GLY A 219 -9.54 -25.80 9.29
N LEU A 220 -8.49 -26.63 9.18
CA LEU A 220 -8.60 -28.08 9.33
C LEU A 220 -8.62 -28.44 10.83
N ASN A 221 -9.81 -28.66 11.37
CA ASN A 221 -10.00 -29.03 12.78
C ASN A 221 -9.93 -30.55 13.00
N GLN A 222 -9.75 -31.33 11.94
CA GLN A 222 -9.60 -32.79 11.99
C GLN A 222 -8.43 -33.20 11.12
N THR A 223 -7.51 -33.98 11.69
CA THR A 223 -6.36 -34.55 10.97
C THR A 223 -6.22 -36.02 11.36
N PRO A 224 -5.45 -36.83 10.61
CA PRO A 224 -5.30 -38.26 10.93
C PRO A 224 -4.76 -38.55 12.35
N PHE A 225 -4.05 -37.60 12.96
CA PHE A 225 -3.45 -37.73 14.30
C PHE A 225 -4.34 -37.22 15.45
N THR A 226 -5.56 -36.75 15.19
CA THR A 226 -6.51 -36.28 16.22
C THR A 226 -7.46 -37.38 16.73
N GLN A 227 -7.14 -38.65 16.48
CA GLN A 227 -8.02 -39.79 16.79
C GLN A 227 -7.72 -40.47 18.14
N SER A 228 -6.77 -39.95 18.93
CA SER A 228 -6.44 -40.54 20.24
C SER A 228 -7.53 -40.26 21.28
N PRO A 229 -7.74 -41.16 22.25
CA PRO A 229 -8.70 -40.94 23.34
C PRO A 229 -8.33 -39.72 24.21
N GLU A 230 -7.04 -39.44 24.37
CA GLU A 230 -6.54 -38.25 25.08
C GLU A 230 -6.95 -36.97 24.34
N PHE A 231 -6.81 -36.95 23.01
CA PHE A 231 -7.23 -35.81 22.19
C PHE A 231 -8.74 -35.58 22.28
N ALA A 232 -9.53 -36.66 22.26
CA ALA A 232 -10.98 -36.58 22.42
C ALA A 232 -11.38 -35.99 23.78
N ALA A 233 -10.70 -36.38 24.87
CA ALA A 233 -10.95 -35.82 26.20
C ALA A 233 -10.61 -34.32 26.28
N LEU A 234 -9.48 -33.91 25.68
CA LEU A 234 -9.09 -32.50 25.60
C LEU A 234 -10.07 -31.67 24.76
N SER A 235 -10.50 -32.20 23.61
CA SER A 235 -11.52 -31.56 22.75
C SER A 235 -12.84 -31.37 23.49
N ALA A 236 -13.30 -32.39 24.21
CA ALA A 236 -14.52 -32.32 25.02
C ALA A 236 -14.42 -31.27 26.14
N SER A 237 -13.24 -31.13 26.75
CA SER A 237 -12.98 -30.09 27.75
C SER A 237 -13.08 -28.68 27.16
N LEU A 238 -12.48 -28.46 25.98
CA LEU A 238 -12.58 -27.18 25.27
C LEU A 238 -14.02 -26.86 24.85
N GLU A 239 -14.76 -27.84 24.34
CA GLU A 239 -16.19 -27.68 24.01
C GLU A 239 -17.03 -27.31 25.24
N THR A 240 -16.71 -27.88 26.40
CA THR A 240 -17.39 -27.54 27.66
C THR A 240 -17.11 -26.09 28.07
N PHE A 241 -15.88 -25.60 27.88
CA PHE A 241 -15.55 -24.19 28.11
C PHE A 241 -16.29 -23.26 27.17
N ASP A 242 -16.35 -23.59 25.87
CA ASP A 242 -17.12 -22.82 24.88
C ASP A 242 -18.59 -22.69 25.29
N GLN A 243 -19.23 -23.81 25.65
CA GLN A 243 -20.63 -23.83 26.07
C GLN A 243 -20.87 -23.04 27.36
N THR A 244 -19.92 -23.11 28.30
CA THR A 244 -20.01 -22.38 29.56
C THR A 244 -19.88 -20.88 29.33
N MET A 245 -18.89 -20.46 28.53
CA MET A 245 -18.69 -19.06 28.16
C MET A 245 -19.89 -18.48 27.41
N ALA A 246 -20.52 -19.27 26.54
CA ALA A 246 -21.70 -18.83 25.80
C ALA A 246 -22.87 -18.42 26.71
N ARG A 247 -22.97 -18.98 27.92
CA ARG A 247 -24.02 -18.72 28.91
C ARG A 247 -23.71 -17.60 29.90
N GLN A 248 -22.48 -17.09 29.90
CA GLN A 248 -22.08 -16.03 30.84
C GLN A 248 -22.69 -14.67 30.45
N PRO A 249 -23.07 -13.83 31.43
CA PRO A 249 -23.66 -12.51 31.17
C PRO A 249 -22.69 -11.54 30.47
N GLU A 250 -21.38 -11.78 30.57
CA GLU A 250 -20.33 -11.02 29.87
C GLU A 250 -20.29 -11.33 28.37
N ASN A 251 -20.89 -12.43 27.92
CA ASN A 251 -21.04 -12.77 26.49
C ASN A 251 -22.10 -11.89 25.83
N LYS A 252 -21.80 -10.59 25.74
CA LYS A 252 -22.70 -9.58 25.19
C LYS A 252 -22.70 -9.62 23.67
N LEU A 253 -23.82 -9.18 23.10
CA LEU A 253 -23.92 -8.91 21.66
C LEU A 253 -23.08 -7.70 21.31
N LEU A 254 -22.36 -7.77 20.19
CA LEU A 254 -21.51 -6.66 19.76
C LEU A 254 -22.31 -5.40 19.43
N LYS A 255 -23.59 -5.51 19.06
CA LYS A 255 -24.44 -4.33 18.86
C LYS A 255 -24.80 -3.58 20.16
N ASP A 256 -24.68 -4.25 21.31
CA ASP A 256 -25.12 -3.74 22.62
C ASP A 256 -23.94 -3.33 23.54
N LEU A 257 -22.72 -3.46 23.05
CA LEU A 257 -21.50 -2.91 23.67
C LEU A 257 -21.31 -1.45 23.30
#